data_AF-A0A8H9G2J0-F1
#
_entry.id   AF-A0A8H9G2J0-F1
#
_cell.length_a   1.000
_cell.length_b   1.000
_cell.length_c   1.000
_cell.angle_alpha   90.00
_cell.angle_beta   90.00
_cell.angle_gamma   90.00
#
_symmetry.space_group_name_H-M   'P 1'
#
loop_
_entity.id
_entity.type
_entity.pdbx_description
1 polymer ?
#
loop_
_entity_poly.entity_id
_entity_poly.type
_entity_poly.pdbx_seq_one_letter_code
_entity_poly.pdbx_strand_id
1 'polypeptide(L)'
;MLSNDFFNNTYVQNILSGVIGGLVVLAVQIVRDYYLSKREKNRNKLVGLKKLKILDRDFIYKYDPEQISISKLTDELGKASFNYEDEKSNVIYIFDFDNAKLLVSASNKGSIVSLTLLSKLVNKYPVYCRLPFEDGDEILGKAKITDTIIINSSYFESQNTNFGTRSIIGCYNAYRQTKHLRFFYEFSGEYSEIIKTKGEIINQVCVSLDHENPKFFSPNDSFFLNT
;
A
#
# COMPACT_ATOMS: atom_id res chain seq x y z
N MET A 1 18.75 -63.80 -15.62
CA MET A 1 18.75 -63.55 -14.16
C MET A 1 19.95 -62.67 -13.83
N LEU A 2 19.81 -61.35 -13.90
CA LEU A 2 20.73 -60.44 -13.21
C LEU A 2 20.15 -60.33 -11.79
N SER A 3 20.50 -61.30 -10.94
CA SER A 3 19.95 -61.43 -9.59
C SER A 3 20.51 -60.32 -8.71
N ASN A 4 19.60 -59.64 -8.03
CA ASN A 4 19.60 -58.92 -6.74
C ASN A 4 20.91 -58.57 -5.97
N ASP A 5 22.08 -59.08 -6.31
CA ASP A 5 23.35 -58.86 -5.58
C ASP A 5 23.99 -57.50 -5.87
N PHE A 6 23.69 -56.88 -7.02
CA PHE A 6 24.22 -55.54 -7.35
C PHE A 6 23.55 -54.43 -6.53
N PHE A 7 22.29 -54.63 -6.11
CA PHE A 7 21.53 -53.67 -5.28
C PHE A 7 21.75 -53.86 -3.78
N ASN A 8 22.38 -54.96 -3.33
CA ASN A 8 22.70 -55.21 -1.92
C ASN A 8 24.09 -54.70 -1.50
N ASN A 9 24.84 -54.06 -2.41
CA ASN A 9 26.12 -53.45 -2.08
C ASN A 9 25.90 -52.06 -1.45
N THR A 10 26.27 -51.92 -0.16
CA THR A 10 26.09 -50.71 0.65
C THR A 10 26.72 -49.47 0.01
N TYR A 11 27.81 -49.63 -0.75
CA TYR A 11 28.44 -48.53 -1.49
C TYR A 11 27.58 -48.02 -2.66
N VAL A 12 26.96 -48.93 -3.41
CA VAL A 12 26.09 -48.58 -4.55
C VAL A 12 24.80 -47.93 -4.05
N GLN A 13 24.24 -48.41 -2.93
CA GLN A 13 23.08 -47.79 -2.29
C GLN A 13 23.39 -46.38 -1.76
N ASN A 14 24.57 -46.14 -1.18
CA ASN A 14 24.97 -44.82 -0.68
C ASN A 14 25.23 -43.82 -1.82
N ILE A 15 25.77 -44.27 -2.96
CA ILE A 15 25.95 -43.43 -4.15
C ILE A 15 24.58 -43.08 -4.75
N LEU A 16 23.69 -44.06 -4.89
CA LEU A 16 22.33 -43.83 -5.39
C LEU A 16 21.53 -42.89 -4.47
N SER A 17 21.62 -43.05 -3.15
CA SER A 17 20.93 -42.17 -2.20
C SER A 17 21.49 -40.75 -2.22
N GLY A 18 22.80 -40.58 -2.38
CA GLY A 18 23.46 -39.27 -2.56
C GLY A 18 23.03 -38.57 -3.85
N VAL A 19 22.94 -39.30 -4.96
CA VAL A 19 22.49 -38.77 -6.26
C VAL A 19 21.01 -38.37 -6.21
N ILE A 20 20.15 -39.20 -5.60
CA ILE A 20 18.73 -38.90 -5.44
C ILE A 20 18.54 -37.70 -4.50
N GLY A 21 19.27 -37.63 -3.38
CA GLY A 21 19.24 -36.49 -2.46
C GLY A 21 19.67 -35.19 -3.14
N GLY A 22 20.74 -35.22 -3.93
CA GLY A 22 21.20 -34.07 -4.71
C GLY A 22 20.17 -33.60 -5.75
N LEU A 23 19.52 -34.54 -6.45
CA LEU A 23 18.43 -34.24 -7.40
C LEU A 23 17.22 -33.59 -6.73
N VAL A 24 16.85 -34.04 -5.53
CA VAL A 24 15.74 -33.44 -4.77
C VAL A 24 16.08 -32.00 -4.34
N VAL A 25 17.29 -31.75 -3.85
CA VAL A 25 17.73 -30.41 -3.46
C VAL A 25 17.76 -29.46 -4.68
N LEU A 26 18.27 -29.93 -5.82
CA LEU A 26 18.25 -29.19 -7.09
C LEU A 26 16.82 -28.86 -7.54
N ALA A 27 15.90 -29.83 -7.47
CA ALA A 27 14.50 -29.61 -7.82
C ALA A 27 13.85 -28.55 -6.92
N VAL A 28 14.10 -28.59 -5.60
CA VAL A 28 13.58 -27.59 -4.66
C VAL A 28 14.17 -26.21 -4.93
N GLN A 29 15.46 -26.11 -5.24
CA GLN A 29 16.12 -24.84 -5.59
C GLN A 29 15.55 -24.27 -6.89
N ILE A 30 15.41 -25.08 -7.95
CA ILE A 30 14.84 -24.64 -9.23
C ILE A 30 13.40 -24.15 -9.04
N VAL A 31 12.58 -24.87 -8.25
CA VAL A 31 11.21 -24.45 -7.95
C VAL A 31 11.23 -23.11 -7.19
N ARG A 32 12.04 -22.97 -6.15
CA ARG A 32 12.17 -21.74 -5.38
C ARG A 32 12.61 -20.55 -6.25
N ASP A 33 13.63 -20.74 -7.08
CA ASP A 33 14.18 -19.71 -7.96
C ASP A 33 13.21 -19.36 -9.10
N TYR A 34 12.45 -20.34 -9.61
CA TYR A 34 11.35 -20.11 -10.54
C TYR A 34 10.25 -19.25 -9.89
N TYR A 35 9.86 -19.55 -8.65
CA TYR A 35 8.87 -18.75 -7.94
C TYR A 35 9.38 -17.34 -7.62
N LEU A 36 10.63 -17.19 -7.18
CA LEU A 36 11.25 -15.89 -6.89
C LEU A 36 11.39 -15.05 -8.17
N SER A 37 11.93 -15.61 -9.25
CA SER A 37 12.07 -14.92 -10.54
C SER A 37 10.73 -14.58 -11.19
N LYS A 38 9.70 -15.42 -11.02
CA LYS A 38 8.33 -15.11 -11.46
C LYS A 38 7.72 -13.99 -10.62
N ARG A 39 8.01 -13.94 -9.32
CA ARG A 39 7.57 -12.86 -8.42
C ARG A 39 8.28 -11.54 -8.75
N GLU A 40 9.57 -11.57 -9.07
CA GLU A 40 10.34 -10.41 -9.52
C GLU A 40 9.94 -9.95 -10.92
N LYS A 41 9.73 -10.86 -11.88
CA LYS A 41 9.20 -10.52 -13.22
C LYS A 41 7.79 -9.94 -13.17
N ASN A 42 6.95 -10.38 -12.22
CA ASN A 42 5.63 -9.78 -11.99
C ASN A 42 5.73 -8.42 -11.27
N ARG A 43 6.66 -8.25 -10.32
CA ARG A 43 6.97 -6.94 -9.70
C ARG A 43 7.48 -5.93 -10.73
N ASN A 44 8.36 -6.34 -11.63
CA ASN A 44 8.90 -5.48 -12.69
C ASN A 44 7.93 -5.25 -13.85
N LYS A 45 6.77 -5.92 -13.87
CA LYS A 45 5.64 -5.63 -14.78
C LYS A 45 4.64 -4.63 -14.20
N LEU A 46 4.75 -4.27 -12.92
CA LEU A 46 3.77 -3.45 -12.20
C LEU A 46 4.04 -1.94 -12.24
N VAL A 47 5.02 -1.50 -13.01
CA VAL A 47 5.16 -0.08 -13.37
C VAL A 47 4.90 0.07 -14.86
N GLY A 48 3.67 0.47 -15.20
CA GLY A 48 3.34 0.98 -16.54
C GLY A 48 3.15 -0.03 -17.68
N LEU A 49 2.21 -0.98 -17.58
CA LEU A 49 1.51 -1.42 -18.79
C LEU A 49 0.59 -0.27 -19.22
N LYS A 50 1.04 0.53 -20.20
CA LYS A 50 0.41 1.75 -20.77
C LYS A 50 -1.11 1.76 -20.98
N LYS A 51 -1.81 0.62 -20.86
CA LYS A 51 -3.25 0.49 -21.02
C LYS A 51 -4.07 0.35 -19.73
N LEU A 52 -3.49 -0.02 -18.59
CA LEU A 52 -4.26 -0.36 -17.38
C LEU A 52 -3.87 0.41 -16.12
N LYS A 53 -2.88 1.33 -16.17
CA LYS A 53 -2.38 2.16 -15.04
C LYS A 53 -2.81 1.62 -13.66
N ILE A 54 -2.14 0.57 -13.18
CA ILE A 54 -2.42 -0.06 -11.87
C ILE A 54 -1.40 0.48 -10.87
N LEU A 55 -1.87 0.97 -9.72
CA LEU A 55 -0.98 1.40 -8.65
C LEU A 55 -0.38 0.17 -7.95
N ASP A 56 0.94 0.17 -7.76
CA ASP A 56 1.66 -0.87 -7.03
C ASP A 56 1.18 -0.92 -5.57
N ARG A 57 1.04 -2.14 -5.03
CA ARG A 57 0.70 -2.40 -3.63
C ARG A 57 1.66 -1.73 -2.65
N ASP A 58 2.93 -1.59 -3.01
CA ASP A 58 3.98 -1.07 -2.14
C ASP A 58 4.13 0.46 -2.31
N PHE A 59 3.23 1.14 -3.05
CA PHE A 59 3.38 2.54 -3.46
C PHE A 59 3.62 3.48 -2.29
N ILE A 60 2.77 3.45 -1.26
CA ILE A 60 2.86 4.38 -0.12
C ILE A 60 4.22 4.27 0.60
N TYR A 61 4.92 3.14 0.49
CA TYR A 61 6.22 2.90 1.13
C TYR A 61 7.42 3.28 0.28
N LYS A 62 7.25 3.35 -1.04
CA LYS A 62 8.33 3.72 -1.97
C LYS A 62 8.57 5.22 -2.01
N TYR A 63 7.56 6.01 -1.62
CA TYR A 63 7.56 7.45 -1.76
C TYR A 63 7.36 8.11 -0.40
N ASP A 64 8.46 8.39 0.29
CA ASP A 64 8.47 9.33 1.40
C ASP A 64 8.22 10.74 0.84
N PRO A 65 7.16 11.45 1.24
CA PRO A 65 6.86 12.81 0.78
C PRO A 65 8.09 13.74 0.73
N GLU A 66 9.01 13.64 1.70
CA GLU A 66 10.18 14.52 1.76
C GLU A 66 11.28 14.13 0.75
N GLN A 67 11.29 12.89 0.27
CA GLN A 67 12.38 12.33 -0.54
C GLN A 67 12.08 12.31 -2.05
N ILE A 68 10.86 12.70 -2.46
CA ILE A 68 10.47 12.72 -3.87
C ILE A 68 9.86 14.06 -4.29
N SER A 69 10.25 14.51 -5.48
CA SER A 69 9.64 15.66 -6.16
C SER A 69 8.46 15.21 -7.02
N ILE A 70 7.52 16.13 -7.23
CA ILE A 70 6.40 15.90 -8.15
C ILE A 70 6.85 15.60 -9.58
N SER A 71 7.97 16.18 -10.02
CA SER A 71 8.54 15.91 -11.35
C SER A 71 8.90 14.45 -11.52
N LYS A 72 9.67 13.89 -10.58
CA LYS A 72 10.07 12.48 -10.58
C LYS A 72 8.86 11.55 -10.49
N LEU A 73 7.89 11.90 -9.64
CA LEU A 73 6.66 11.13 -9.52
C LEU A 73 5.87 11.12 -10.84
N THR A 74 5.81 12.26 -11.54
CA THR A 74 5.15 12.38 -12.85
C THR A 74 5.88 11.61 -13.95
N ASP A 75 7.21 11.54 -13.90
CA ASP A 75 8.00 10.73 -14.82
C ASP A 75 7.71 9.23 -14.65
N GLU A 76 7.51 8.78 -13.40
CA GLU A 76 7.25 7.38 -13.07
C GLU A 76 5.77 6.97 -13.28
N LEU A 77 4.82 7.82 -12.89
CA LEU A 77 3.38 7.54 -12.94
C LEU A 77 2.69 8.04 -14.23
N GLY A 78 3.38 8.88 -15.00
CA GLY A 78 2.82 9.65 -16.10
C GLY A 78 2.14 10.94 -15.62
N LYS A 79 1.55 11.69 -16.56
CA LYS A 79 0.85 12.94 -16.24
C LYS A 79 -0.36 12.72 -15.33
N ALA A 80 -0.53 13.63 -14.36
CA ALA A 80 -1.74 13.77 -13.57
C ALA A 80 -2.95 14.03 -14.46
N SER A 81 -4.11 13.50 -14.07
CA SER A 81 -5.39 13.73 -14.74
C SER A 81 -5.86 15.17 -14.58
N PHE A 82 -5.64 15.73 -13.39
CA PHE A 82 -6.10 17.05 -12.99
C PHE A 82 -5.18 17.63 -11.91
N ASN A 83 -5.08 18.96 -11.83
CA ASN A 83 -4.45 19.64 -10.72
C ASN A 83 -5.13 20.96 -10.38
N TYR A 84 -4.99 21.41 -9.14
CA TYR A 84 -5.51 22.67 -8.64
C TYR A 84 -4.69 23.16 -7.44
N GLU A 85 -4.79 24.45 -7.11
CA GLU A 85 -4.12 25.03 -5.95
C GLU A 85 -5.04 25.00 -4.73
N ASP A 86 -4.51 24.61 -3.56
CA ASP A 86 -5.22 24.64 -2.29
C ASP A 86 -5.11 26.01 -1.58
N GLU A 87 -5.80 26.17 -0.45
CA GLU A 87 -5.79 27.41 0.34
C GLU A 87 -4.41 27.76 0.92
N LYS A 88 -3.50 26.80 1.01
CA LYS A 88 -2.12 26.96 1.50
C LYS A 88 -1.13 27.20 0.35
N SER A 89 -1.63 27.45 -0.86
CA SER A 89 -0.84 27.57 -2.08
C SER A 89 0.02 26.35 -2.39
N ASN A 90 -0.42 25.15 -1.99
CA ASN A 90 0.12 23.90 -2.51
C ASN A 90 -0.63 23.51 -3.78
N VAL A 91 0.05 22.85 -4.69
CA VAL A 91 -0.59 22.28 -5.88
C VAL A 91 -0.96 20.84 -5.58
N ILE A 92 -2.24 20.53 -5.67
CA ILE A 92 -2.79 19.18 -5.55
C ILE A 92 -2.84 18.55 -6.94
N TYR A 93 -2.17 17.42 -7.11
CA TYR A 93 -2.16 16.62 -8.33
C TYR A 93 -2.97 15.35 -8.12
N ILE A 94 -3.90 15.08 -9.04
CA ILE A 94 -4.75 13.89 -9.02
C ILE A 94 -4.30 12.92 -10.10
N PHE A 95 -3.97 11.70 -9.69
CA PHE A 95 -3.61 10.59 -10.58
C PHE A 95 -4.68 9.51 -10.49
N ASP A 96 -5.32 9.21 -11.62
CA ASP A 96 -6.28 8.12 -11.72
C ASP A 96 -5.62 6.83 -12.19
N PHE A 97 -5.78 5.79 -11.37
CA PHE A 97 -5.41 4.41 -11.66
C PHE A 97 -6.69 3.57 -11.77
N ASP A 98 -6.61 2.39 -12.40
CA ASP A 98 -7.77 1.51 -12.50
C ASP A 98 -8.21 0.99 -11.12
N ASN A 99 -7.26 0.74 -10.22
CA ASN A 99 -7.51 0.20 -8.89
C ASN A 99 -7.51 1.23 -7.75
N ALA A 100 -7.14 2.49 -8.03
CA ALA A 100 -7.03 3.53 -7.01
C ALA A 100 -7.10 4.95 -7.58
N LYS A 101 -7.26 5.92 -6.70
CA LYS A 101 -7.00 7.34 -6.96
C LYS A 101 -5.91 7.80 -5.99
N LEU A 102 -4.92 8.52 -6.50
CA LEU A 102 -3.83 9.09 -5.72
C LEU A 102 -3.90 10.62 -5.81
N LEU A 103 -3.96 11.28 -4.67
CA LEU A 103 -3.83 12.72 -4.55
C LEU A 103 -2.45 13.02 -3.96
N VAL A 104 -1.75 13.95 -4.59
CA VAL A 104 -0.40 14.36 -4.19
C VAL A 104 -0.44 15.85 -3.94
N SER A 105 -0.24 16.26 -2.68
CA SER A 105 -0.01 17.67 -2.37
C SER A 105 1.47 17.96 -2.53
N ALA A 106 1.82 18.94 -3.34
CA ALA A 106 3.19 19.41 -3.47
C ALA A 106 3.27 20.91 -3.19
N SER A 107 4.30 21.29 -2.44
CA SER A 107 4.65 22.70 -2.22
C SER A 107 4.98 23.40 -3.53
N ASN A 108 4.96 24.73 -3.53
CA ASN A 108 5.38 25.55 -4.68
C ASN A 108 6.81 25.29 -5.17
N LYS A 109 7.66 24.66 -4.34
CA LYS A 109 9.02 24.25 -4.71
C LYS A 109 9.07 22.87 -5.40
N GLY A 110 7.92 22.20 -5.53
CA GLY A 110 7.79 20.88 -6.14
C GLY A 110 8.07 19.70 -5.20
N SER A 111 8.41 19.95 -3.93
CA SER A 111 8.52 18.91 -2.90
C SER A 111 7.15 18.42 -2.48
N ILE A 112 6.99 17.10 -2.37
CA ILE A 112 5.73 16.48 -1.95
C ILE A 112 5.54 16.68 -0.44
N VAL A 113 4.33 17.08 -0.05
CA VAL A 113 3.95 17.34 1.35
C VAL A 113 3.11 16.18 1.87
N SER A 114 2.20 15.67 1.04
CA SER A 114 1.34 14.55 1.41
C SER A 114 0.95 13.69 0.22
N LEU A 115 0.65 12.42 0.50
CA LEU A 115 0.17 11.41 -0.42
C LEU A 115 -1.10 10.81 0.17
N THR A 116 -2.24 11.05 -0.49
CA THR A 116 -3.55 10.49 -0.09
C THR A 116 -3.98 9.44 -1.11
N LEU A 117 -4.31 8.26 -0.62
CA LEU A 117 -4.71 7.11 -1.41
C LEU A 117 -6.16 6.73 -1.14
N LEU A 118 -6.92 6.54 -2.21
CA LEU A 118 -8.24 5.93 -2.21
C LEU A 118 -8.23 4.63 -2.99
N SER A 119 -8.83 3.59 -2.43
CA SER A 119 -9.07 2.32 -3.13
C SER A 119 -10.31 2.42 -4.02
N LYS A 120 -10.24 1.87 -5.24
CA LYS A 120 -11.42 1.61 -6.09
C LYS A 120 -11.96 0.18 -5.93
N LEU A 121 -11.48 -0.55 -4.91
CA LEU A 121 -11.93 -1.90 -4.55
C LEU A 121 -11.89 -2.94 -5.69
N VAL A 122 -10.97 -2.79 -6.66
CA VAL A 122 -10.82 -3.75 -7.75
C VAL A 122 -10.22 -5.05 -7.22
N ASN A 123 -11.07 -6.07 -6.99
CA ASN A 123 -10.69 -7.36 -6.39
C ASN A 123 -9.49 -8.06 -7.04
N LYS A 124 -9.31 -7.90 -8.35
CA LYS A 124 -8.19 -8.49 -9.09
C LYS A 124 -6.84 -7.84 -8.75
N TYR A 125 -6.86 -6.55 -8.41
CA TYR A 125 -5.67 -5.72 -8.17
C TYR A 125 -5.86 -4.82 -6.94
N PRO A 126 -5.98 -5.40 -5.73
CA PRO A 126 -6.19 -4.61 -4.53
C PRO A 126 -4.99 -3.71 -4.26
N VAL A 127 -5.25 -2.54 -3.67
CA VAL A 127 -4.20 -1.69 -3.10
C VAL A 127 -4.13 -1.93 -1.61
N TYR A 128 -2.91 -1.92 -1.08
CA TYR A 128 -2.63 -2.18 0.31
C TYR A 128 -2.27 -0.89 1.03
N CYS A 129 -2.57 -0.86 2.33
CA CYS A 129 -2.16 0.22 3.22
C CYS A 129 -1.49 -0.36 4.46
N ARG A 130 -0.52 0.37 5.03
CA ARG A 130 -0.03 0.07 6.37
C ARG A 130 -1.02 0.54 7.39
N LEU A 131 -1.27 -0.34 8.34
CA LEU A 131 -1.71 0.08 9.65
C LEU A 131 -0.44 0.38 10.46
N PRO A 132 -0.35 1.56 11.10
CA PRO A 132 0.86 1.92 11.80
C PRO A 132 1.02 0.94 12.97
N PHE A 133 2.26 0.65 13.36
CA PHE A 133 2.58 -0.29 14.44
C PHE A 133 2.20 -1.76 14.22
N GLU A 134 1.74 -2.14 13.03
CA GLU A 134 1.44 -3.54 12.71
C GLU A 134 2.45 -4.08 11.67
N ASP A 135 2.76 -5.37 11.79
CA ASP A 135 3.73 -6.07 10.93
C ASP A 135 3.13 -6.55 9.60
N GLY A 136 1.83 -6.31 9.38
CA GLY A 136 1.07 -6.74 8.21
C GLY A 136 0.50 -5.59 7.39
N ASP A 137 0.50 -5.76 6.07
CA ASP A 137 -0.23 -4.90 5.15
C ASP A 137 -1.69 -5.38 5.04
N GLU A 138 -2.64 -4.47 5.14
CA GLU A 138 -4.06 -4.76 4.92
C GLU A 138 -4.56 -4.17 3.60
N ILE A 139 -5.60 -4.78 3.02
CA ILE A 139 -6.20 -4.27 1.78
C ILE A 139 -7.02 -3.03 2.10
N LEU A 140 -6.72 -1.90 1.45
CA LEU A 140 -7.46 -0.66 1.64
C LEU A 140 -8.93 -0.81 1.19
N GLY A 141 -9.86 -0.37 2.03
CA GLY A 141 -11.30 -0.62 1.90
C GLY A 141 -11.76 -1.98 2.45
N LYS A 142 -10.84 -2.76 3.03
CA LYS A 142 -11.13 -3.87 3.95
C LYS A 142 -10.45 -3.67 5.30
N ALA A 143 -9.39 -2.88 5.32
CA ALA A 143 -8.63 -2.55 6.50
C ALA A 143 -9.50 -1.85 7.53
N LYS A 144 -9.23 -2.11 8.82
CA LYS A 144 -10.08 -1.61 9.91
C LYS A 144 -9.33 -0.73 10.89
N ILE A 145 -10.05 0.16 11.54
CA ILE A 145 -9.53 0.89 12.70
C ILE A 145 -9.24 -0.09 13.84
N THR A 146 -7.98 -0.17 14.25
CA THR A 146 -7.53 -1.07 15.31
C THR A 146 -7.37 -0.33 16.64
N ASP A 147 -7.28 -1.09 17.75
CA ASP A 147 -6.98 -0.50 19.07
C ASP A 147 -5.69 0.32 19.03
N THR A 148 -4.70 -0.13 18.26
CA THR A 148 -3.40 0.53 18.15
C THR A 148 -3.52 1.92 17.52
N ILE A 149 -4.33 2.06 16.46
CA ILE A 149 -4.63 3.35 15.83
C ILE A 149 -5.32 4.29 16.83
N ILE A 150 -6.27 3.78 17.61
CA ILE A 150 -7.01 4.54 18.61
C ILE A 150 -6.09 5.02 19.73
N ILE A 151 -5.29 4.12 20.31
CA ILE A 151 -4.38 4.40 21.44
C ILE A 151 -3.30 5.43 21.05
N ASN A 152 -2.81 5.36 19.81
CA ASN A 152 -1.75 6.25 19.32
C ASN A 152 -2.29 7.45 18.55
N SER A 153 -3.59 7.72 18.64
CA SER A 153 -4.20 8.86 17.99
C SER A 153 -3.69 10.18 18.58
N SER A 154 -3.44 11.14 17.70
CA SER A 154 -3.05 12.51 18.04
C SER A 154 -4.06 13.53 17.56
N TYR A 155 -5.03 13.09 16.77
CA TYR A 155 -6.06 13.91 16.17
C TYR A 155 -7.28 13.05 15.89
N PHE A 156 -8.46 13.56 16.19
CA PHE A 156 -9.73 12.95 15.85
C PHE A 156 -10.76 14.04 15.54
N GLU A 157 -11.41 13.94 14.40
CA GLU A 157 -12.47 14.86 14.00
C GLU A 157 -13.56 14.11 13.23
N SER A 158 -14.82 14.43 13.54
CA SER A 158 -15.98 14.10 12.71
C SER A 158 -16.44 15.35 11.99
N GLN A 159 -16.71 15.25 10.69
CA GLN A 159 -17.18 16.37 9.89
C GLN A 159 -18.29 15.93 8.93
N ASN A 160 -19.26 16.81 8.76
CA ASN A 160 -20.31 16.64 7.77
C ASN A 160 -19.78 17.00 6.38
N THR A 161 -20.10 16.16 5.42
CA THR A 161 -19.82 16.39 4.00
C THR A 161 -21.13 16.41 3.23
N ASN A 162 -21.08 16.86 1.98
CA ASN A 162 -22.22 16.80 1.06
C ASN A 162 -22.78 15.38 0.85
N PHE A 163 -22.05 14.34 1.28
CA PHE A 163 -22.37 12.94 1.05
C PHE A 163 -22.56 12.15 2.35
N GLY A 164 -22.71 12.83 3.49
CA GLY A 164 -22.88 12.24 4.81
C GLY A 164 -21.75 12.58 5.76
N THR A 165 -21.73 11.92 6.92
CA THR A 165 -20.71 12.19 7.95
C THR A 165 -19.50 11.29 7.77
N ARG A 166 -18.33 11.89 7.88
CA ARG A 166 -17.05 11.16 7.89
C ARG A 166 -16.28 11.49 9.15
N SER A 167 -15.46 10.54 9.56
CA SER A 167 -14.56 10.65 10.69
C SER A 167 -13.13 10.42 10.24
N ILE A 168 -12.21 11.10 10.91
CA ILE A 168 -10.78 11.04 10.63
C ILE A 168 -10.03 10.79 11.92
N ILE A 169 -9.13 9.81 11.92
CA ILE A 169 -8.12 9.63 12.97
C ILE A 169 -6.74 9.89 12.38
N GLY A 170 -6.01 10.82 13.00
CA GLY A 170 -4.59 11.04 12.75
C GLY A 170 -3.75 10.39 13.84
N CYS A 171 -2.70 9.67 13.47
CA CYS A 171 -1.77 9.05 14.42
C CYS A 171 -0.31 9.17 13.95
N TYR A 172 0.59 9.05 14.92
CA TYR A 172 2.02 8.95 14.65
C TYR A 172 2.39 7.53 14.25
N ASN A 173 3.43 7.37 13.43
CA ASN A 173 4.00 6.04 13.19
C ASN A 173 5.19 5.82 14.15
N ALA A 174 5.22 4.74 14.95
CA ALA A 174 6.42 4.46 15.76
C ALA A 174 7.52 3.70 15.02
N TYR A 175 7.31 3.33 13.75
CA TYR A 175 8.39 2.73 13.00
C TYR A 175 9.50 3.76 12.78
N ARG A 176 10.71 3.47 13.30
CA ARG A 176 11.82 4.45 13.42
C ARG A 176 12.17 5.16 12.10
N GLN A 177 11.99 4.49 10.97
CA GLN A 177 12.30 5.02 9.64
C GLN A 177 11.23 6.00 9.10
N THR A 178 10.02 5.97 9.63
CA THR A 178 8.87 6.77 9.17
C THR A 178 8.23 7.58 10.31
N LYS A 179 8.96 7.77 11.41
CA LYS A 179 8.49 8.46 12.61
C LYS A 179 8.18 9.95 12.40
N HIS A 180 8.74 10.54 11.34
CA HIS A 180 8.51 11.92 10.93
C HIS A 180 7.20 12.06 10.14
N LEU A 181 6.63 10.96 9.66
CA LEU A 181 5.39 10.93 8.91
C LEU A 181 4.19 10.76 9.84
N ARG A 182 3.10 11.43 9.48
CA ARG A 182 1.79 11.24 10.09
C ARG A 182 0.87 10.47 9.17
N PHE A 183 0.10 9.57 9.77
CA PHE A 183 -0.88 8.77 9.06
C PHE A 183 -2.27 9.23 9.46
N PHE A 184 -3.11 9.48 8.47
CA PHE A 184 -4.50 9.83 8.67
C PHE A 184 -5.40 8.82 7.98
N TYR A 185 -6.43 8.38 8.71
CA TYR A 185 -7.38 7.37 8.29
C TYR A 185 -8.77 7.99 8.23
N GLU A 186 -9.40 7.94 7.07
CA GLU A 186 -10.80 8.34 6.90
C GLU A 186 -11.71 7.11 6.86
N PHE A 187 -12.84 7.23 7.55
CA PHE A 187 -13.90 6.22 7.59
C PHE A 187 -15.27 6.90 7.76
N SER A 188 -16.32 6.19 7.40
CA SER A 188 -17.69 6.70 7.45
C SER A 188 -18.23 6.76 8.88
N GLY A 189 -19.13 7.71 9.13
CA GLY A 189 -19.86 7.84 10.39
C GLY A 189 -19.47 9.06 11.21
N GLU A 190 -20.32 9.36 12.19
CA GLU A 190 -20.14 10.40 13.19
C GLU A 190 -19.90 9.75 14.54
N TYR A 191 -18.79 10.10 15.22
CA TYR A 191 -18.51 9.54 16.53
C TYR A 191 -18.11 10.65 17.50
N SER A 192 -18.76 10.65 18.67
CA SER A 192 -18.40 11.53 19.78
C SER A 192 -17.14 11.08 20.52
N GLU A 193 -16.79 9.80 20.41
CA GLU A 193 -15.68 9.18 21.13
C GLU A 193 -14.89 8.28 20.19
N ILE A 194 -13.57 8.48 20.14
CA ILE A 194 -12.68 7.71 19.27
C ILE A 194 -12.74 6.20 19.54
N ILE A 195 -12.99 5.76 20.78
CA ILE A 195 -13.04 4.34 21.13
C ILE A 195 -14.15 3.60 20.38
N LYS A 196 -15.24 4.30 20.04
CA LYS A 196 -16.39 3.73 19.31
C LYS A 196 -16.11 3.45 17.83
N THR A 197 -14.97 3.91 17.32
CA THR A 197 -14.57 3.75 15.91
C THR A 197 -13.88 2.42 15.62
N LYS A 198 -13.62 1.61 16.66
CA LYS A 198 -12.94 0.33 16.51
C LYS A 198 -13.68 -0.60 15.55
N GLY A 199 -12.95 -1.13 14.57
CA GLY A 199 -13.49 -2.07 13.58
C GLY A 199 -14.14 -1.41 12.37
N GLU A 200 -14.25 -0.08 12.34
CA GLU A 200 -14.72 0.66 11.17
C GLU A 200 -13.78 0.48 9.99
N ILE A 201 -14.35 0.42 8.78
CA ILE A 201 -13.59 0.21 7.56
C ILE A 201 -12.91 1.52 7.16
N ILE A 202 -11.60 1.44 6.98
CA ILE A 202 -10.78 2.53 6.46
C ILE A 202 -11.07 2.66 4.96
N ASN A 203 -11.72 3.76 4.61
CA ASN A 203 -11.99 4.13 3.23
C ASN A 203 -10.70 4.63 2.56
N GLN A 204 -9.88 5.35 3.33
CA GLN A 204 -8.74 6.07 2.79
C GLN A 204 -7.59 6.28 3.77
N VAL A 205 -6.40 6.43 3.20
CA VAL A 205 -5.17 6.66 3.96
C VAL A 205 -4.41 7.82 3.36
N CYS A 206 -3.96 8.72 4.22
CA CYS A 206 -3.02 9.76 3.85
C CYS A 206 -1.76 9.67 4.70
N VAL A 207 -0.61 9.86 4.04
CA VAL A 207 0.68 10.01 4.67
C VAL A 207 1.16 11.44 4.42
N SER A 208 1.50 12.15 5.49
CA SER A 208 1.81 13.58 5.44
C SER A 208 3.00 13.93 6.31
N LEU A 209 3.74 14.97 5.90
CA LEU A 209 4.72 15.65 6.76
C LEU A 209 4.04 16.65 7.70
N ASP A 210 2.88 17.16 7.31
CA ASP A 210 2.15 18.16 8.09
C ASP A 210 1.55 17.56 9.37
N HIS A 211 1.53 18.39 10.41
CA HIS A 211 0.96 18.05 11.71
C HIS A 211 -0.56 18.23 11.77
N GLU A 212 -1.10 18.99 10.83
CA GLU A 212 -2.51 19.22 10.65
C GLU A 212 -3.07 18.24 9.63
N ASN A 213 -4.37 17.97 9.71
CA ASN A 213 -5.11 17.24 8.69
C ASN A 213 -4.90 17.92 7.32
N PRO A 214 -4.14 17.31 6.37
CA PRO A 214 -4.12 17.81 5.01
C PRO A 214 -5.51 17.54 4.45
N LYS A 215 -6.33 18.61 4.29
CA LYS A 215 -7.74 18.53 3.85
C LYS A 215 -7.90 17.43 2.82
N PHE A 216 -8.44 16.29 3.24
CA PHE A 216 -8.32 15.07 2.44
C PHE A 216 -9.07 15.15 1.10
N PHE A 217 -10.03 16.06 0.94
CA PHE A 217 -10.87 16.15 -0.25
C PHE A 217 -11.30 17.54 -0.66
N SER A 218 -11.29 17.75 -1.98
CA SER A 218 -12.22 18.64 -2.68
C SER A 218 -13.66 18.12 -2.52
N PRO A 219 -14.67 19.00 -2.36
CA PRO A 219 -16.08 18.64 -2.12
C PRO A 219 -16.78 17.78 -3.19
N ASN A 220 -16.08 17.33 -4.24
CA ASN A 220 -16.66 16.62 -5.39
C ASN A 220 -16.30 15.12 -5.51
N ASP A 221 -15.47 14.56 -4.63
CA ASP A 221 -14.69 13.36 -4.99
C ASP A 221 -14.98 12.03 -4.24
N SER A 222 -16.06 11.93 -3.46
CA SER A 222 -16.43 10.68 -2.75
C SER A 222 -17.33 9.71 -3.54
N PHE A 223 -17.39 9.83 -4.88
CA PHE A 223 -18.15 8.95 -5.76
C PHE A 223 -17.37 7.67 -6.13
N PHE A 224 -17.13 6.75 -5.21
CA PHE A 224 -16.70 5.39 -5.61
C PHE A 224 -17.28 4.23 -4.78
N LEU A 225 -18.25 4.50 -3.89
CA LEU A 225 -18.93 3.45 -3.12
C LEU A 225 -20.13 2.79 -3.83
N ASN A 226 -20.42 3.14 -5.10
CA ASN A 226 -21.50 2.49 -5.85
C ASN A 226 -21.04 1.99 -7.22
N THR A 227 -20.56 0.74 -7.25
CA THR A 227 -20.92 -0.28 -8.26
C THR A 227 -20.72 -1.66 -7.65
#